data_AF-A0A1C3KKH5-F1
#
_entry.id   AF-A0A1C3KKH5-F1
#
_cell.length_a   1.000
_cell.length_b   1.000
_cell.length_c   1.000
_cell.angle_alpha   90.00
_cell.angle_beta   90.00
_cell.angle_gamma   90.00
#
_symmetry.space_group_name_H-M   'P 1'
#
loop_
_entity.id
_entity.type
_entity.pdbx_description
1 polymer ?
#
loop_
_entity_poly.entity_id
_entity_poly.type
_entity_poly.pdbx_seq_one_letter_code
_entity_poly.pdbx_strand_id
1 'polypeptide(L)'
;MENRIEVLKKKLISFNFDLMLNKTVGACENCDLCKNVNENIKDEPWFKCFCYQFARNVQTLYEIPYYNSDLKERRCDALAYWVHDRVKQFSDNSNINKTKVDIVSEILNVWSNINSRKNNNASNTCNISVIKEYKNLEEMKRKKIMSSYCENYDNLRSPLKGIYSSECHIYYDYFKDSFIEFSEIVNNHKPLCLKINHCSRFCKNHDPDDLLNKSKCKIVEISQDQKEYIKGDECEALKEKAVAAIKSEPKEVQTPEFTFSDKRAIILILFSLWGIFLTFLYFYKMTPLRSWISSKLGKKELIRDNFNEQNDDVPLDADYESVNRNMENGGYNITYNSNWNPS
;
A
#
# COMPACT_ATOMS: atom_id res chain seq x y z
N MET A 1 2.12 6.61 -13.80
CA MET A 1 0.93 5.99 -13.16
C MET A 1 1.20 5.66 -11.69
N GLU A 2 2.29 4.94 -11.38
CA GLU A 2 2.67 4.53 -10.01
C GLU A 2 2.67 5.67 -8.98
N ASN A 3 3.25 6.83 -9.30
CA ASN A 3 3.23 8.00 -8.41
C ASN A 3 1.79 8.44 -8.02
N ARG A 4 0.83 8.42 -8.95
CA ARG A 4 -0.59 8.74 -8.67
C ARG A 4 -1.15 7.77 -7.63
N ILE A 5 -0.84 6.48 -7.74
CA ILE A 5 -1.31 5.43 -6.83
C ILE A 5 -0.71 5.60 -5.44
N GLU A 6 0.60 5.85 -5.31
CA GLU A 6 1.25 6.04 -4.00
C GLU A 6 0.77 7.30 -3.28
N VAL A 7 0.52 8.39 -4.02
CA VAL A 7 -0.08 9.62 -3.47
C VAL A 7 -1.49 9.35 -2.94
N LEU A 8 -2.36 8.70 -3.73
CA LEU A 8 -3.72 8.40 -3.31
C LEU A 8 -3.77 7.41 -2.13
N LYS A 9 -2.91 6.37 -2.11
CA LYS A 9 -2.79 5.41 -0.99
C LYS A 9 -2.54 6.08 0.36
N LYS A 10 -1.69 7.11 0.40
CA LYS A 10 -1.33 7.82 1.64
C LYS A 10 -2.52 8.56 2.27
N LYS A 11 -3.50 8.99 1.46
CA LYS A 11 -4.59 9.88 1.91
C LYS A 11 -5.96 9.22 1.92
N LEU A 12 -6.22 8.27 1.03
CA LEU A 12 -7.55 7.71 0.80
C LEU A 12 -7.63 6.29 1.38
N ILE A 13 -8.23 6.17 2.56
CA ILE A 13 -8.28 4.92 3.30
C ILE A 13 -9.11 3.87 2.54
N SER A 14 -10.23 4.27 1.92
CA SER A 14 -11.06 3.42 1.06
C SER A 14 -10.24 2.85 -0.11
N PHE A 15 -9.53 3.72 -0.83
CA PHE A 15 -8.69 3.35 -1.98
C PHE A 15 -7.55 2.39 -1.58
N ASN A 16 -6.86 2.67 -0.47
CA ASN A 16 -5.80 1.79 0.03
C ASN A 16 -6.35 0.42 0.48
N PHE A 17 -7.54 0.38 1.07
CA PHE A 17 -8.21 -0.87 1.46
C PHE A 17 -8.59 -1.71 0.24
N ASP A 18 -9.17 -1.08 -0.80
CA ASP A 18 -9.48 -1.73 -2.08
C ASP A 18 -8.26 -2.37 -2.76
N LEU A 19 -7.10 -1.73 -2.66
CA LEU A 19 -5.83 -2.30 -3.12
C LEU A 19 -5.34 -3.45 -2.23
N MET A 20 -5.57 -3.38 -0.91
CA MET A 20 -5.23 -4.46 0.04
C MET A 20 -6.01 -5.76 -0.27
N LEU A 21 -7.30 -5.65 -0.61
CA LEU A 21 -8.15 -6.79 -0.97
C LEU A 21 -7.61 -7.59 -2.17
N ASN A 22 -6.86 -6.94 -3.06
CA ASN A 22 -6.33 -7.52 -4.28
C ASN A 22 -4.88 -8.02 -4.19
N LYS A 23 -4.19 -7.83 -3.05
CA LYS A 23 -2.82 -8.35 -2.83
C LYS A 23 -2.76 -9.88 -2.92
N THR A 24 -1.59 -10.39 -3.30
CA THR A 24 -1.25 -11.82 -3.23
C THR A 24 -1.29 -12.32 -1.79
N VAL A 25 -1.45 -13.63 -1.63
CA VAL A 25 -1.53 -14.29 -0.31
C VAL A 25 -0.13 -14.77 0.08
N GLY A 26 0.34 -14.33 1.25
CA GLY A 26 1.53 -14.86 1.91
C GLY A 26 1.11 -15.86 2.99
N ALA A 27 1.45 -15.55 4.25
CA ALA A 27 0.86 -16.24 5.40
C ALA A 27 -0.67 -16.04 5.46
N CYS A 28 -1.39 -17.09 5.85
CA CYS A 28 -2.85 -17.09 5.96
C CYS A 28 -3.29 -18.24 6.87
N GLU A 29 -3.73 -17.95 8.09
CA GLU A 29 -4.08 -18.96 9.10
C GLU A 29 -5.36 -19.74 8.76
N ASN A 30 -6.22 -19.13 7.96
CA ASN A 30 -7.54 -19.65 7.64
C ASN A 30 -7.68 -20.19 6.21
N CYS A 31 -6.59 -20.24 5.44
CA CYS A 31 -6.61 -20.72 4.06
C CYS A 31 -6.76 -22.26 3.95
N ASP A 32 -6.60 -22.99 5.06
CA ASP A 32 -6.91 -24.42 5.12
C ASP A 32 -8.43 -24.68 5.05
N LEU A 33 -9.27 -23.75 5.52
CA LEU A 33 -10.74 -23.85 5.42
C LEU A 33 -11.23 -23.88 3.97
N CYS A 34 -10.45 -23.33 3.03
CA CYS A 34 -10.73 -23.43 1.59
C CYS A 34 -10.61 -24.86 1.03
N LYS A 35 -10.12 -25.83 1.81
CA LYS A 35 -10.14 -27.26 1.45
C LYS A 35 -11.50 -27.92 1.74
N ASN A 36 -12.33 -27.31 2.58
CA ASN A 36 -13.61 -27.86 3.05
C ASN A 36 -14.82 -27.36 2.21
N VAL A 37 -14.56 -26.98 0.97
CA VAL A 37 -15.55 -26.55 -0.03
C VAL A 37 -15.90 -27.69 -0.97
N ASN A 38 -16.89 -27.49 -1.83
CA ASN A 38 -17.31 -28.46 -2.85
C ASN A 38 -16.14 -29.03 -3.68
N GLU A 39 -16.08 -30.36 -3.79
CA GLU A 39 -14.97 -31.08 -4.41
C GLU A 39 -14.77 -30.75 -5.90
N ASN A 40 -15.83 -30.31 -6.59
CA ASN A 40 -15.76 -29.94 -8.00
C ASN A 40 -15.05 -28.59 -8.25
N ILE A 41 -14.72 -27.82 -7.19
CA ILE A 41 -14.02 -26.53 -7.31
C ILE A 41 -12.83 -26.36 -6.35
N LYS A 42 -12.69 -27.19 -5.30
CA LYS A 42 -11.66 -27.00 -4.25
C LYS A 42 -10.23 -26.95 -4.80
N ASP A 43 -9.96 -27.73 -5.85
CA ASP A 43 -8.65 -27.87 -6.49
C ASP A 43 -8.49 -27.02 -7.76
N GLU A 44 -9.55 -26.33 -8.20
CA GLU A 44 -9.50 -25.39 -9.33
C GLU A 44 -8.57 -24.21 -9.02
N PRO A 45 -7.50 -23.95 -9.81
CA PRO A 45 -6.50 -22.93 -9.48
C PRO A 45 -7.07 -21.52 -9.29
N TRP A 46 -8.10 -21.15 -10.05
CA TRP A 46 -8.77 -19.85 -9.94
C TRP A 46 -9.56 -19.74 -8.62
N PHE A 47 -10.30 -20.78 -8.25
CA PHE A 47 -11.11 -20.78 -7.02
C PHE A 47 -10.19 -20.82 -5.79
N LYS A 48 -9.14 -21.64 -5.82
CA LYS A 48 -8.15 -21.72 -4.75
C LYS A 48 -7.49 -20.37 -4.48
N CYS A 49 -7.03 -19.67 -5.53
CA CYS A 49 -6.50 -18.32 -5.42
C CYS A 49 -7.53 -17.33 -4.84
N PHE A 50 -8.76 -17.35 -5.34
CA PHE A 50 -9.84 -16.48 -4.87
C PHE A 50 -10.20 -16.73 -3.40
N CYS A 51 -10.40 -17.99 -3.02
CA CYS A 51 -10.75 -18.39 -1.65
C CYS A 51 -9.60 -18.06 -0.67
N TYR A 52 -8.35 -18.25 -1.07
CA TYR A 52 -7.20 -17.90 -0.22
C TYR A 52 -7.10 -16.38 -0.03
N GLN A 53 -7.32 -15.59 -1.10
CA GLN A 53 -7.41 -14.13 -0.97
C GLN A 53 -8.56 -13.71 -0.06
N PHE A 54 -9.72 -14.35 -0.20
CA PHE A 54 -10.89 -14.11 0.64
C PHE A 54 -10.62 -14.41 2.12
N ALA A 55 -10.10 -15.59 2.46
CA ALA A 55 -9.79 -15.99 3.83
C ALA A 55 -8.77 -15.04 4.48
N ARG A 56 -7.71 -14.67 3.73
CA ARG A 56 -6.73 -13.66 4.15
C ARG A 56 -7.37 -12.29 4.35
N ASN A 57 -8.25 -11.85 3.46
CA ASN A 57 -8.95 -10.55 3.58
C ASN A 57 -9.86 -10.51 4.82
N VAL A 58 -10.60 -11.59 5.12
CA VAL A 58 -11.41 -11.72 6.34
C VAL A 58 -10.51 -11.68 7.58
N GLN A 59 -9.39 -12.40 7.60
CA GLN A 59 -8.42 -12.34 8.70
C GLN A 59 -7.89 -10.90 8.90
N THR A 60 -7.41 -10.24 7.85
CA THR A 60 -6.90 -8.85 7.95
C THR A 60 -7.98 -7.89 8.46
N LEU A 61 -9.21 -8.01 7.99
CA LEU A 61 -10.36 -7.22 8.48
C LEU A 61 -10.61 -7.40 9.98
N TYR A 62 -10.32 -8.59 10.50
CA TYR A 62 -10.63 -9.03 11.85
C TYR A 62 -9.56 -8.61 12.87
N GLU A 63 -8.37 -8.28 12.38
CA GLU A 63 -7.21 -7.73 13.10
C GLU A 63 -7.22 -6.19 13.17
N ILE A 64 -7.95 -5.50 12.28
CA ILE A 64 -8.05 -4.04 12.30
C ILE A 64 -8.71 -3.57 13.61
N PRO A 65 -8.07 -2.66 14.38
CA PRO A 65 -8.68 -2.07 15.57
C PRO A 65 -9.73 -1.02 15.16
N TYR A 66 -11.00 -1.39 15.23
CA TYR A 66 -12.10 -0.46 14.96
C TYR A 66 -12.44 0.39 16.19
N TYR A 67 -11.91 1.60 16.24
CA TYR A 67 -12.36 2.64 17.19
C TYR A 67 -13.72 3.26 16.80
N ASN A 68 -14.21 3.00 15.59
CA ASN A 68 -15.51 3.44 15.10
C ASN A 68 -16.24 2.27 14.40
N SER A 69 -17.49 2.01 14.80
CA SER A 69 -18.40 1.03 14.18
C SER A 69 -18.68 1.30 12.70
N ASP A 70 -18.77 2.58 12.30
CA ASP A 70 -19.02 2.98 10.91
C ASP A 70 -17.89 2.54 9.98
N LEU A 71 -16.64 2.64 10.47
CA LEU A 71 -15.48 2.20 9.70
C LEU A 71 -15.48 0.68 9.53
N LYS A 72 -15.92 -0.07 10.55
CA LYS A 72 -16.10 -1.52 10.45
C LYS A 72 -17.12 -1.85 9.36
N GLU A 73 -18.30 -1.25 9.42
CA GLU A 73 -19.37 -1.50 8.44
C GLU A 73 -18.92 -1.23 7.00
N ARG A 74 -18.34 -0.04 6.72
CA ARG A 74 -17.82 0.30 5.38
C ARG A 74 -16.77 -0.68 4.86
N ARG A 75 -15.97 -1.27 5.75
CA ARG A 75 -14.93 -2.25 5.40
C ARG A 75 -15.51 -3.65 5.14
N CYS A 76 -16.57 -4.02 5.86
CA CYS A 76 -17.36 -5.22 5.57
C CYS A 76 -18.10 -5.10 4.22
N ASP A 77 -18.70 -3.94 3.94
CA ASP A 77 -19.34 -3.63 2.64
C ASP A 77 -18.34 -3.70 1.49
N ALA A 78 -17.16 -3.08 1.64
CA ALA A 78 -16.10 -3.14 0.62
C ALA A 78 -15.65 -4.59 0.33
N LEU A 79 -15.56 -5.47 1.35
CA LEU A 79 -15.33 -6.90 1.13
C LEU A 79 -16.49 -7.56 0.37
N ALA A 80 -17.74 -7.28 0.73
CA ALA A 80 -18.90 -7.83 0.04
C ALA A 80 -18.95 -7.41 -1.44
N TYR A 81 -18.63 -6.15 -1.75
CA TYR A 81 -18.51 -5.65 -3.11
C TYR A 81 -17.37 -6.35 -3.88
N TRP A 82 -16.21 -6.54 -3.24
CA TRP A 82 -15.07 -7.26 -3.83
C TRP A 82 -15.38 -8.75 -4.10
N VAL A 83 -16.04 -9.45 -3.17
CA VAL A 83 -16.46 -10.84 -3.39
C VAL A 83 -17.40 -10.93 -4.60
N HIS A 84 -18.39 -10.06 -4.70
CA HIS A 84 -19.33 -10.07 -5.82
C HIS A 84 -18.64 -9.80 -7.17
N ASP A 85 -17.74 -8.81 -7.22
CA ASP A 85 -16.96 -8.48 -8.42
C ASP A 85 -16.12 -9.68 -8.89
N ARG A 86 -15.45 -10.37 -7.95
CA ARG A 86 -14.69 -11.60 -8.21
C ARG A 86 -15.55 -12.74 -8.72
N VAL A 87 -16.65 -13.07 -8.03
CA VAL A 87 -17.57 -14.15 -8.46
C VAL A 87 -18.10 -13.90 -9.88
N LYS A 88 -18.40 -12.65 -10.22
CA LYS A 88 -18.84 -12.28 -11.57
C LYS A 88 -17.73 -12.40 -12.61
N GLN A 89 -16.52 -11.91 -12.31
CA GLN A 89 -15.35 -12.03 -13.19
C GLN A 89 -15.10 -13.50 -13.60
N PHE A 90 -15.28 -14.45 -12.68
CA PHE A 90 -15.16 -15.88 -12.98
C PHE A 90 -16.38 -16.43 -13.75
N SER A 91 -17.60 -16.01 -13.40
CA SER A 91 -18.84 -16.46 -14.06
C SER A 91 -18.92 -16.08 -15.56
N ASP A 92 -18.32 -14.96 -15.93
CA ASP A 92 -18.28 -14.46 -17.32
C ASP A 92 -17.09 -14.99 -18.13
N ASN A 93 -16.09 -15.57 -17.48
CA ASN A 93 -14.94 -16.16 -18.16
C ASN A 93 -15.33 -17.49 -18.82
N SER A 94 -15.45 -17.50 -20.14
CA SER A 94 -15.83 -18.68 -20.94
C SER A 94 -14.90 -19.89 -20.80
N ASN A 95 -13.66 -19.67 -20.33
CA ASN A 95 -12.66 -20.72 -20.17
C ASN A 95 -12.75 -21.43 -18.81
N ILE A 96 -13.57 -20.92 -17.89
CA ILE A 96 -13.88 -21.60 -16.63
C ILE A 96 -15.12 -22.45 -16.85
N ASN A 97 -15.00 -23.75 -16.59
CA ASN A 97 -16.14 -24.67 -16.71
C ASN A 97 -17.22 -24.21 -15.71
N LYS A 98 -18.43 -23.92 -16.21
CA LYS A 98 -19.52 -23.36 -15.40
C LYS A 98 -20.11 -24.45 -14.50
N THR A 99 -19.42 -24.72 -13.41
CA THR A 99 -19.81 -25.73 -12.42
C THR A 99 -21.20 -25.41 -11.87
N LYS A 100 -21.98 -26.46 -11.57
CA LYS A 100 -23.29 -26.34 -10.90
C LYS A 100 -23.18 -25.92 -9.43
N VAL A 101 -22.04 -25.36 -9.02
CA VAL A 101 -21.70 -25.05 -7.63
C VAL A 101 -21.98 -23.57 -7.37
N ASP A 102 -22.75 -23.28 -6.33
CA ASP A 102 -22.99 -21.91 -5.88
C ASP A 102 -21.74 -21.36 -5.16
N ILE A 103 -20.87 -20.71 -5.94
CA ILE A 103 -19.63 -20.09 -5.45
C ILE A 103 -19.88 -19.11 -4.30
N VAL A 104 -21.04 -18.42 -4.27
CA VAL A 104 -21.38 -17.50 -3.17
C VAL A 104 -21.64 -18.29 -1.89
N SER A 105 -22.36 -19.41 -1.96
CA SER A 105 -22.58 -20.27 -0.80
C SER A 105 -21.30 -20.95 -0.30
N GLU A 106 -20.38 -21.35 -1.19
CA GLU A 106 -19.08 -21.91 -0.79
C GLU A 106 -18.20 -20.89 -0.06
N ILE A 107 -18.13 -19.64 -0.55
CA ILE A 107 -17.40 -18.55 0.12
C ILE A 107 -18.03 -18.19 1.47
N LEU A 108 -19.36 -18.23 1.59
CA LEU A 108 -20.06 -18.00 2.85
C LEU A 108 -19.89 -19.15 3.85
N ASN A 109 -19.74 -20.39 3.39
CA ASN A 109 -19.33 -21.52 4.24
C ASN A 109 -17.93 -21.28 4.83
N VAL A 110 -16.95 -20.89 4.00
CA VAL A 110 -15.60 -20.53 4.47
C VAL A 110 -15.64 -19.40 5.51
N TRP A 111 -16.41 -18.33 5.27
CA TRP A 111 -16.61 -17.26 6.26
C TRP A 111 -17.22 -17.75 7.57
N SER A 112 -18.24 -18.61 7.51
CA SER A 112 -18.87 -19.19 8.70
C SER A 112 -17.85 -20.00 9.53
N ASN A 113 -16.95 -20.72 8.85
CA ASN A 113 -15.89 -21.49 9.50
C ASN A 113 -14.76 -20.62 10.06
N ILE A 114 -14.47 -19.46 9.46
CA ILE A 114 -13.56 -18.46 10.06
C ILE A 114 -14.16 -17.88 11.33
N ASN A 115 -15.48 -17.60 11.32
CA ASN A 115 -16.18 -17.08 12.49
C ASN A 115 -16.23 -18.11 13.63
N SER A 116 -16.46 -19.39 13.35
CA SER A 116 -16.53 -20.42 14.39
C SER A 116 -15.19 -20.72 15.07
N ARG A 117 -14.06 -20.48 14.37
CA ARG A 117 -12.72 -20.49 14.98
C ARG A 117 -12.46 -19.33 15.95
N LYS A 118 -13.19 -18.22 15.80
CA LYS A 118 -13.05 -17.04 16.64
C LYS A 118 -13.92 -17.21 17.90
N ASN A 119 -13.27 -17.39 19.06
CA ASN A 119 -13.98 -17.39 20.35
C ASN A 119 -14.90 -16.16 20.47
N ASN A 120 -16.10 -16.37 21.01
CA ASN A 120 -17.34 -15.59 20.78
C ASN A 120 -17.36 -14.07 21.11
N ASN A 121 -16.23 -13.46 21.50
CA ASN A 121 -16.16 -12.07 21.97
C ASN A 121 -15.50 -11.09 20.97
N ALA A 122 -15.27 -11.49 19.72
CA ALA A 122 -14.64 -10.62 18.72
C ALA A 122 -15.63 -9.59 18.14
N SER A 123 -15.69 -8.40 18.74
CA SER A 123 -16.45 -7.23 18.25
C SER A 123 -16.13 -6.79 16.80
N ASN A 124 -15.00 -7.25 16.25
CA ASN A 124 -14.48 -6.94 14.92
C ASN A 124 -15.01 -7.85 13.79
N THR A 125 -16.05 -8.67 14.02
CA THR A 125 -16.63 -9.51 12.95
C THR A 125 -17.41 -8.69 11.93
N CYS A 126 -17.40 -9.18 10.69
CA CYS A 126 -18.17 -8.64 9.56
C CYS A 126 -19.33 -9.58 9.25
N ASN A 127 -20.55 -9.04 9.17
CA ASN A 127 -21.64 -9.77 8.53
C ASN A 127 -21.57 -9.56 7.01
N ILE A 128 -21.22 -10.61 6.27
CA ILE A 128 -21.19 -10.59 4.80
C ILE A 128 -22.37 -11.36 4.18
N SER A 129 -23.39 -11.74 4.95
CA SER A 129 -24.59 -12.42 4.43
C SER A 129 -25.26 -11.63 3.30
N VAL A 130 -25.11 -10.30 3.32
CA VAL A 130 -25.59 -9.34 2.31
C VAL A 130 -25.18 -9.69 0.87
N ILE A 131 -24.09 -10.44 0.67
CA ILE A 131 -23.68 -10.94 -0.65
C ILE A 131 -24.81 -11.75 -1.33
N LYS A 132 -25.66 -12.46 -0.56
CA LYS A 132 -26.84 -13.20 -1.08
C LYS A 132 -27.98 -12.30 -1.55
N GLU A 133 -28.11 -11.12 -0.95
CA GLU A 133 -29.18 -10.15 -1.28
C GLU A 133 -28.88 -9.45 -2.60
N TYR A 134 -27.59 -9.24 -2.88
CA TYR A 134 -27.11 -8.45 -4.01
C TYR A 134 -26.99 -9.27 -5.30
N LYS A 135 -28.11 -9.77 -5.81
CA LYS A 135 -28.16 -10.57 -7.05
C LYS A 135 -27.84 -9.80 -8.35
N ASN A 136 -27.65 -8.47 -8.27
CA ASN A 136 -27.43 -7.61 -9.42
C ASN A 136 -26.04 -6.96 -9.37
N LEU A 137 -25.16 -7.36 -10.30
CA LEU A 137 -23.81 -6.80 -10.46
C LEU A 137 -23.81 -5.28 -10.57
N GLU A 138 -24.69 -4.73 -11.40
CA GLU A 138 -24.72 -3.30 -11.68
C GLU A 138 -25.07 -2.51 -10.42
N GLU A 139 -25.96 -3.06 -9.58
CA GLU A 139 -26.27 -2.47 -8.28
C GLU A 139 -25.06 -2.48 -7.34
N MET A 140 -24.29 -3.58 -7.31
CA MET A 140 -23.08 -3.72 -6.50
C MET A 140 -21.97 -2.78 -6.92
N LYS A 141 -21.69 -2.71 -8.23
CA LYS A 141 -20.71 -1.77 -8.80
C LYS A 141 -21.07 -0.32 -8.43
N ARG A 142 -22.34 0.05 -8.60
CA ARG A 142 -22.86 1.39 -8.24
C ARG A 142 -22.74 1.69 -6.74
N LYS A 143 -23.11 0.73 -5.87
CA LYS A 143 -22.93 0.83 -4.42
C LYS A 143 -21.47 1.03 -4.02
N LYS A 144 -20.55 0.27 -4.61
CA LYS A 144 -19.12 0.42 -4.39
C LYS A 144 -18.64 1.83 -4.71
N ILE A 145 -18.93 2.32 -5.92
CA ILE A 145 -18.54 3.68 -6.36
C ILE A 145 -19.11 4.74 -5.42
N MET A 146 -20.39 4.65 -5.08
CA MET A 146 -21.04 5.62 -4.17
C MET A 146 -20.45 5.59 -2.76
N SER A 147 -20.23 4.42 -2.18
CA SER A 147 -19.60 4.28 -0.86
C SER A 147 -18.17 4.82 -0.85
N SER A 148 -17.36 4.49 -1.87
CA SER A 148 -15.99 5.00 -2.03
C SER A 148 -15.95 6.53 -2.19
N TYR A 149 -16.84 7.12 -2.99
CA TYR A 149 -16.94 8.58 -3.11
C TYR A 149 -17.27 9.23 -1.76
N CYS A 150 -18.32 8.75 -1.09
CA CYS A 150 -18.79 9.25 0.20
C CYS A 150 -17.74 9.09 1.32
N GLU A 151 -16.90 8.06 1.30
CA GLU A 151 -15.77 7.92 2.25
C GLU A 151 -14.56 8.80 1.89
N ASN A 152 -14.24 8.93 0.60
CA ASN A 152 -13.05 9.68 0.16
C ASN A 152 -13.27 11.20 0.19
N TYR A 153 -14.50 11.69 0.11
CA TYR A 153 -14.83 13.13 0.09
C TYR A 153 -14.19 13.91 1.24
N ASP A 154 -14.40 13.47 2.48
CA ASP A 154 -13.89 14.17 3.66
C ASP A 154 -12.36 14.12 3.77
N ASN A 155 -11.75 13.02 3.28
CA ASN A 155 -10.30 12.87 3.19
C ASN A 155 -9.66 13.82 2.15
N LEU A 156 -10.39 14.14 1.07
CA LEU A 156 -9.98 15.04 -0.01
C LEU A 156 -10.24 16.53 0.31
N ARG A 157 -11.23 16.82 1.17
CA ARG A 157 -11.60 18.18 1.59
C ARG A 157 -10.40 19.05 2.01
N SER A 158 -9.51 18.50 2.82
CA SER A 158 -8.32 19.21 3.32
C SER A 158 -7.24 19.41 2.24
N PRO A 159 -6.77 18.38 1.50
CA PRO A 159 -5.88 18.56 0.35
C PRO A 159 -6.36 19.59 -0.68
N LEU A 160 -7.66 19.60 -1.00
CA LEU A 160 -8.22 20.47 -2.04
C LEU A 160 -8.37 21.95 -1.60
N LYS A 161 -8.64 22.21 -0.30
CA LYS A 161 -8.79 23.57 0.26
C LYS A 161 -7.53 24.13 0.92
N GLY A 162 -6.54 23.28 1.21
CA GLY A 162 -5.36 23.56 2.04
C GLY A 162 -4.31 24.50 1.42
N ILE A 163 -3.04 24.29 1.77
CA ILE A 163 -1.92 24.91 1.06
C ILE A 163 -1.60 24.05 -0.16
N TYR A 164 -1.30 24.67 -1.29
CA TYR A 164 -0.94 23.94 -2.52
C TYR A 164 0.29 23.05 -2.29
N SER A 165 0.17 21.77 -2.62
CA SER A 165 1.28 20.80 -2.64
C SER A 165 1.61 20.39 -4.07
N SER A 166 2.79 19.81 -4.32
CA SER A 166 3.09 19.21 -5.62
C SER A 166 2.10 18.10 -6.01
N GLU A 167 1.50 17.45 -5.01
CA GLU A 167 0.48 16.40 -5.15
C GLU A 167 -0.96 16.93 -5.35
N CYS A 168 -1.21 18.24 -5.21
CA CYS A 168 -2.55 18.86 -5.22
C CYS A 168 -3.39 18.42 -6.44
N HIS A 169 -2.77 18.45 -7.63
CA HIS A 169 -3.41 18.06 -8.89
C HIS A 169 -3.89 16.60 -8.90
N ILE A 170 -3.12 15.65 -8.36
CA ILE A 170 -3.50 14.24 -8.27
C ILE A 170 -4.80 14.05 -7.49
N TYR A 171 -4.95 14.79 -6.38
CA TYR A 171 -6.16 14.77 -5.57
C TYR A 171 -7.34 15.44 -6.30
N TYR A 172 -7.10 16.52 -7.06
CA TYR A 172 -8.12 17.21 -7.85
C TYR A 172 -8.65 16.34 -9.00
N ASP A 173 -7.75 15.76 -9.80
CA ASP A 173 -8.10 14.90 -10.93
C ASP A 173 -8.89 13.69 -10.44
N TYR A 174 -8.39 12.99 -9.40
CA TYR A 174 -9.12 11.87 -8.79
C TYR A 174 -10.50 12.30 -8.25
N PHE A 175 -10.62 13.47 -7.62
CA PHE A 175 -11.89 13.95 -7.11
C PHE A 175 -12.87 14.33 -8.24
N LYS A 176 -12.38 14.95 -9.32
CA LYS A 176 -13.16 15.29 -10.53
C LYS A 176 -13.68 14.02 -11.21
N ASP A 177 -12.80 13.05 -11.46
CA ASP A 177 -13.14 11.74 -12.02
C ASP A 177 -14.24 11.06 -11.19
N SER A 178 -14.03 10.98 -9.87
CA SER A 178 -14.95 10.32 -8.94
C SER A 178 -16.27 11.06 -8.76
N PHE A 179 -16.28 12.40 -8.82
CA PHE A 179 -17.50 13.21 -8.77
C PHE A 179 -18.38 12.97 -9.98
N ILE A 180 -17.80 12.91 -11.18
CA ILE A 180 -18.55 12.69 -12.42
C ILE A 180 -19.26 11.33 -12.33
N GLU A 181 -18.51 10.25 -12.10
CA GLU A 181 -19.04 8.89 -12.00
C GLU A 181 -20.11 8.77 -10.89
N PHE A 182 -19.85 9.35 -9.71
CA PHE A 182 -20.83 9.41 -8.61
C PHE A 182 -22.12 10.13 -9.02
N SER A 183 -22.01 11.32 -9.61
CA SER A 183 -23.15 12.17 -9.95
C SER A 183 -24.06 11.52 -11.00
N GLU A 184 -23.49 10.87 -12.02
CA GLU A 184 -24.22 10.13 -13.05
C GLU A 184 -24.99 8.95 -12.45
N ILE A 185 -24.36 8.21 -11.53
CA ILE A 185 -25.01 7.09 -10.83
C ILE A 185 -26.14 7.59 -9.92
N VAL A 186 -25.93 8.65 -9.13
CA VAL A 186 -26.94 9.17 -8.21
C VAL A 186 -28.13 9.79 -8.95
N ASN A 187 -27.91 10.46 -10.08
CA ASN A 187 -29.00 11.01 -10.91
C ASN A 187 -29.99 9.90 -11.34
N ASN A 188 -29.49 8.71 -11.66
CA ASN A 188 -30.31 7.57 -12.10
C ASN A 188 -30.75 6.64 -10.94
N HIS A 189 -30.00 6.62 -9.83
CA HIS A 189 -30.15 5.64 -8.75
C HIS A 189 -30.15 6.27 -7.35
N LYS A 190 -30.70 7.48 -7.20
CA LYS A 190 -30.83 8.19 -5.91
C LYS A 190 -31.39 7.34 -4.74
N PRO A 191 -32.40 6.47 -4.92
CA PRO A 191 -32.88 5.58 -3.84
C PRO A 191 -31.84 4.55 -3.38
N LEU A 192 -30.86 4.20 -4.22
CA LEU A 192 -29.75 3.31 -3.88
C LEU A 192 -28.71 4.06 -3.04
N CYS A 193 -28.37 5.29 -3.43
CA CYS A 193 -27.47 6.18 -2.68
C CYS A 193 -27.98 6.41 -1.24
N LEU A 194 -29.28 6.70 -1.08
CA LEU A 194 -29.90 6.97 0.22
C LEU A 194 -29.93 5.77 1.18
N LYS A 195 -29.63 4.55 0.69
CA LYS A 195 -29.48 3.33 1.51
C LYS A 195 -28.04 3.08 1.95
N ILE A 196 -27.06 3.85 1.47
CA ILE A 196 -25.66 3.70 1.84
C ILE A 196 -25.40 4.57 3.07
N ASN A 197 -24.99 3.94 4.17
CA ASN A 197 -24.76 4.63 5.43
C ASN A 197 -23.73 5.76 5.26
N HIS A 198 -24.00 6.89 5.92
CA HIS A 198 -23.21 8.13 5.84
C HIS A 198 -23.11 8.81 4.45
N CYS A 199 -23.75 8.27 3.42
CA CYS A 199 -23.70 8.82 2.06
C CYS A 199 -24.84 9.84 1.77
N SER A 200 -25.92 9.83 2.57
CA SER A 200 -27.16 10.60 2.37
C SER A 200 -27.01 12.12 2.19
N ARG A 201 -25.95 12.74 2.74
CA ARG A 201 -25.59 14.16 2.50
C ARG A 201 -25.27 14.39 1.01
N PHE A 202 -24.42 13.52 0.46
CA PHE A 202 -23.95 13.58 -0.91
C PHE A 202 -25.05 13.23 -1.91
N CYS A 203 -25.98 12.32 -1.57
CA CYS A 203 -27.14 11.99 -2.40
C CYS A 203 -28.12 13.16 -2.63
N LYS A 204 -28.01 14.27 -1.88
CA LYS A 204 -28.83 15.48 -2.03
C LYS A 204 -28.09 16.60 -2.75
N ASN A 205 -26.82 16.79 -2.42
CA ASN A 205 -25.90 17.69 -3.11
C ASN A 205 -24.58 16.92 -3.26
N HIS A 206 -24.18 16.62 -4.49
CA HIS A 206 -23.01 15.77 -4.76
C HIS A 206 -21.69 16.41 -4.28
N ASP A 207 -21.57 17.74 -4.37
CA ASP A 207 -20.40 18.50 -3.88
C ASP A 207 -20.83 19.55 -2.85
N PRO A 208 -21.19 19.14 -1.62
CA PRO A 208 -21.78 20.01 -0.59
C PRO A 208 -20.86 21.13 -0.10
N ASP A 209 -19.55 20.97 -0.27
CA ASP A 209 -18.53 21.94 0.10
C ASP A 209 -18.01 22.77 -1.10
N ASP A 210 -18.55 22.52 -2.31
CA ASP A 210 -18.17 23.11 -3.60
C ASP A 210 -16.66 23.02 -3.87
N LEU A 211 -16.12 21.82 -3.62
CA LEU A 211 -14.70 21.50 -3.75
C LEU A 211 -14.21 21.63 -5.20
N LEU A 212 -15.02 21.31 -6.22
CA LEU A 212 -14.58 21.43 -7.62
C LEU A 212 -14.28 22.88 -8.02
N ASN A 213 -15.09 23.85 -7.57
CA ASN A 213 -14.89 25.25 -7.91
C ASN A 213 -13.96 25.97 -6.92
N LYS A 214 -14.02 25.62 -5.63
CA LYS A 214 -13.21 26.27 -4.57
C LYS A 214 -11.84 25.62 -4.33
N SER A 215 -11.50 24.53 -5.03
CA SER A 215 -10.19 23.90 -4.88
C SER A 215 -9.07 24.79 -5.40
N LYS A 216 -8.03 24.97 -4.58
CA LYS A 216 -6.79 25.64 -4.99
C LYS A 216 -5.90 24.72 -5.85
N CYS A 217 -6.26 23.45 -5.95
CA CYS A 217 -5.61 22.50 -6.85
C CYS A 217 -6.17 22.53 -8.28
N LYS A 218 -7.25 23.29 -8.54
CA LYS A 218 -7.84 23.40 -9.88
C LYS A 218 -6.77 23.92 -10.84
N ILE A 219 -6.27 23.04 -11.70
CA ILE A 219 -5.43 23.43 -12.82
C ILE A 219 -6.30 24.34 -13.69
N VAL A 220 -5.87 25.59 -13.85
CA VAL A 220 -6.32 26.38 -14.99
C VAL A 220 -5.70 25.69 -16.20
N GLU A 221 -6.51 24.91 -16.90
CA GLU A 221 -6.18 24.51 -18.27
C GLU A 221 -5.98 25.82 -19.04
N ILE A 222 -4.72 26.19 -19.27
CA ILE A 222 -4.39 27.22 -20.25
C ILE A 222 -4.88 26.63 -21.56
N SER A 223 -6.01 27.12 -22.05
CA SER A 223 -6.58 26.62 -23.29
C SER A 223 -5.52 26.75 -24.37
N GLN A 224 -5.36 25.71 -25.19
CA GLN A 224 -4.47 25.79 -26.34
C GLN A 224 -4.94 26.88 -27.34
N ASP A 225 -6.20 27.31 -27.20
CA ASP A 225 -6.85 28.43 -27.89
C ASP A 225 -6.41 29.82 -27.39
N GLN A 226 -5.69 29.94 -26.26
CA GLN A 226 -5.01 31.17 -25.85
C GLN A 226 -3.52 31.18 -26.20
N LYS A 227 -3.15 30.54 -27.31
CA LYS A 227 -1.99 31.00 -28.10
C LYS A 227 -2.35 32.24 -28.92
N GLU A 228 -2.62 33.34 -28.24
CA GLU A 228 -2.46 34.65 -28.86
C GLU A 228 -0.96 34.82 -29.10
N TYR A 229 -0.52 34.53 -30.33
CA TYR A 229 0.88 34.63 -30.72
C TYR A 229 1.29 36.11 -30.71
N ILE A 230 1.85 36.54 -29.57
CA ILE A 230 2.68 37.75 -29.49
C ILE A 230 3.69 37.65 -30.64
N LYS A 231 3.67 38.62 -31.56
CA LYS A 231 4.63 38.62 -32.69
C LYS A 231 6.04 38.71 -32.13
N GLY A 232 7.01 38.10 -32.81
CA GLY A 232 8.41 38.06 -32.33
C GLY A 232 8.95 39.45 -31.96
N ASP A 233 8.52 40.47 -32.70
CA ASP A 233 8.88 41.88 -32.50
C ASP A 233 8.37 42.44 -31.15
N GLU A 234 7.16 42.08 -30.72
CA GLU A 234 6.62 42.46 -29.41
C GLU A 234 7.29 41.70 -28.26
N CYS A 235 7.66 40.44 -28.50
CA CYS A 235 8.42 39.64 -27.54
C CYS A 235 9.80 40.28 -27.27
N GLU A 236 10.56 40.62 -28.33
CA GLU A 236 11.85 41.27 -28.17
C GLU A 236 11.71 42.71 -27.60
N ALA A 237 10.67 43.47 -27.96
CA ALA A 237 10.41 44.78 -27.35
C ALA A 237 10.09 44.70 -25.84
N LEU A 238 9.36 43.68 -25.39
CA LEU A 238 9.13 43.41 -23.96
C LEU A 238 10.42 42.97 -23.26
N LYS A 239 11.26 42.19 -23.94
CA LYS A 239 12.56 41.72 -23.46
C LYS A 239 13.55 42.86 -23.30
N GLU A 240 13.64 43.78 -24.27
CA GLU A 240 14.44 45.00 -24.16
C GLU A 240 13.93 45.90 -23.03
N LYS A 241 12.61 46.09 -22.87
CA LYS A 241 12.05 46.81 -21.71
C LYS A 241 12.41 46.16 -20.39
N ALA A 242 12.36 44.84 -20.28
CA ALA A 242 12.74 44.11 -19.07
C ALA A 242 14.24 44.24 -18.78
N VAL A 243 15.11 44.12 -19.80
CA VAL A 243 16.56 44.29 -19.68
C VAL A 243 16.93 45.74 -19.34
N ALA A 244 16.23 46.74 -19.90
CA ALA A 244 16.41 48.14 -19.56
C ALA A 244 15.97 48.46 -18.12
N ALA A 245 14.85 47.87 -17.66
CA ALA A 245 14.39 48.00 -16.27
C ALA A 245 15.34 47.36 -15.24
N ILE A 246 16.17 46.39 -15.65
CA ILE A 246 17.21 45.78 -14.81
C ILE A 246 18.51 46.63 -14.81
N LYS A 247 18.67 47.57 -15.74
CA LYS A 247 19.94 48.29 -15.98
C LYS A 247 20.09 49.62 -15.22
N SER A 248 19.18 49.99 -14.33
CA SER A 248 19.32 51.16 -13.46
C SER A 248 20.25 50.86 -12.26
N GLU A 249 21.48 51.34 -12.35
CA GLU A 249 22.55 51.36 -11.33
C GLU A 249 22.73 50.13 -10.43
N PRO A 250 23.81 49.33 -10.63
CA PRO A 250 24.29 48.46 -9.57
C PRO A 250 24.95 49.32 -8.49
N LYS A 251 24.29 49.49 -7.34
CA LYS A 251 25.04 49.73 -6.10
C LYS A 251 25.92 48.51 -5.88
N GLU A 252 27.25 48.71 -5.85
CA GLU A 252 28.21 47.65 -5.57
C GLU A 252 27.91 47.01 -4.22
N VAL A 253 27.24 45.85 -4.24
CA VAL A 253 27.27 44.93 -3.13
C VAL A 253 28.64 44.27 -3.19
N GLN A 254 29.58 44.81 -2.42
CA GLN A 254 30.86 44.16 -2.18
C GLN A 254 30.59 42.72 -1.74
N THR A 255 31.01 41.74 -2.55
CA THR A 255 30.96 40.34 -2.15
C THR A 255 31.86 40.17 -0.93
N PRO A 256 31.34 39.76 0.23
CA PRO A 256 32.18 39.48 1.37
C PRO A 256 33.09 38.31 1.01
N GLU A 257 34.39 38.51 1.12
CA GLU A 257 35.36 37.44 0.94
C GLU A 257 35.04 36.28 1.89
N PHE A 258 35.28 35.04 1.43
CA PHE A 258 35.01 33.83 2.21
C PHE A 258 35.94 33.75 3.44
N THR A 259 35.53 34.41 4.52
CA THR A 259 36.21 34.39 5.81
C THR A 259 35.67 33.27 6.68
N PHE A 260 36.53 32.73 7.55
CA PHE A 260 36.27 31.52 8.37
C PHE A 260 35.13 31.67 9.41
N SER A 261 34.46 32.82 9.45
CA SER A 261 33.37 33.18 10.37
C SER A 261 31.97 33.15 9.72
N ASP A 262 31.85 32.89 8.42
CA ASP A 262 30.53 32.78 7.78
C ASP A 262 29.77 31.52 8.25
N LYS A 263 28.49 31.69 8.60
CA LYS A 263 27.56 30.61 8.95
C LYS A 263 27.43 29.57 7.83
N ARG A 264 27.71 29.93 6.58
CA ARG A 264 27.78 29.00 5.43
C ARG A 264 28.92 27.98 5.59
N ALA A 265 30.06 28.37 6.15
CA ALA A 265 31.18 27.46 6.40
C ALA A 265 30.82 26.41 7.46
N ILE A 266 30.05 26.78 8.50
CA ILE A 266 29.54 25.84 9.52
C ILE A 266 28.70 24.73 8.86
N ILE A 267 27.82 25.09 7.93
CA ILE A 267 26.98 24.12 7.20
C ILE A 267 27.85 23.17 6.37
N LEU A 268 28.86 23.68 5.66
CA LEU A 268 29.79 22.87 4.86
C LEU A 268 30.60 21.90 5.75
N ILE A 269 31.11 22.36 6.89
CA ILE A 269 31.84 21.53 7.87
C ILE A 269 30.93 20.41 8.39
N LEU A 270 29.68 20.73 8.75
CA LEU A 270 28.70 19.74 9.23
C LEU A 270 28.42 18.66 8.17
N PHE A 271 28.20 19.04 6.91
CA PHE A 271 28.01 18.08 5.81
C PHE A 271 29.25 17.22 5.57
N SER A 272 30.46 17.79 5.63
CA SER A 272 31.71 17.02 5.51
C SER A 272 31.86 15.99 6.64
N LEU A 273 31.59 16.38 7.89
CA LEU A 273 31.61 15.47 9.04
C LEU A 273 30.55 14.36 8.91
N TRP A 274 29.36 14.69 8.42
CA TRP A 274 28.29 13.71 8.18
C TRP A 274 28.65 12.70 7.10
N GLY A 275 29.26 13.15 6.00
CA GLY A 275 29.78 12.27 4.95
C GLY A 275 30.82 11.29 5.48
N ILE A 276 31.78 11.78 6.28
CA ILE A 276 32.81 10.95 6.95
C ILE A 276 32.17 9.94 7.91
N PHE A 277 31.18 10.35 8.71
CA PHE A 277 30.47 9.42 9.61
C PHE A 277 29.74 8.30 8.85
N LEU A 278 29.08 8.63 7.74
CA LEU A 278 28.39 7.65 6.89
C LEU A 278 29.36 6.67 6.21
N THR A 279 30.55 7.12 5.77
CA THR A 279 31.56 6.20 5.24
C THR A 279 32.09 5.27 6.33
N PHE A 280 32.34 5.75 7.55
CA PHE A 280 32.71 4.88 8.67
C PHE A 280 31.62 3.86 9.02
N LEU A 281 30.33 4.23 8.99
CA LEU A 281 29.23 3.26 9.19
C LEU A 281 29.18 2.21 8.06
N TYR A 282 29.41 2.61 6.81
CA TYR A 282 29.48 1.68 5.68
C TYR A 282 30.65 0.70 5.82
N PHE A 283 31.85 1.20 6.15
CA PHE A 283 33.01 0.34 6.40
C PHE A 283 32.83 -0.53 7.66
N TYR A 284 32.18 -0.04 8.72
CA TYR A 284 31.86 -0.85 9.91
C TYR A 284 30.90 -2.00 9.58
N LYS A 285 29.94 -1.80 8.67
CA LYS A 285 29.03 -2.85 8.19
C LYS A 285 29.74 -3.88 7.29
N MET A 286 30.76 -3.47 6.54
CA MET A 286 31.49 -4.33 5.60
C MET A 286 32.74 -5.00 6.19
N THR A 287 33.31 -4.47 7.28
CA THR A 287 34.50 -5.04 7.93
C THR A 287 34.09 -5.95 9.09
N PRO A 288 34.59 -7.20 9.21
CA PRO A 288 34.19 -8.15 10.26
C PRO A 288 34.79 -7.82 11.65
N LEU A 289 34.80 -6.54 12.04
CA LEU A 289 35.36 -6.05 13.30
C LEU A 289 34.57 -6.50 14.54
N ARG A 290 33.29 -6.88 14.39
CA ARG A 290 32.47 -7.40 15.49
C ARG A 290 33.09 -8.66 16.13
N SER A 291 33.73 -9.51 15.33
CA SER A 291 34.43 -10.73 15.79
C SER A 291 35.84 -10.45 16.33
N TRP A 292 36.45 -9.33 15.94
CA TRP A 292 37.79 -8.93 16.40
C TRP A 292 37.76 -8.14 17.72
N ILE A 293 36.69 -7.38 17.94
CA ILE A 293 36.47 -6.62 19.18
C ILE A 293 36.06 -7.56 20.33
N SER A 294 35.18 -8.55 20.07
CA SER A 294 34.79 -9.55 21.08
C SER A 294 35.97 -10.42 21.52
N SER A 295 36.85 -10.81 20.59
CA SER A 295 38.05 -11.62 20.89
C SER A 295 39.16 -10.84 21.61
N LYS A 296 39.19 -9.50 21.53
CA LYS A 296 40.13 -8.66 22.31
C LYS A 296 39.62 -8.22 23.69
N LEU A 297 38.30 -8.14 23.90
CA LEU A 297 37.70 -7.77 25.20
C LEU A 297 37.40 -8.98 26.10
N GLY A 298 37.49 -10.22 25.59
CA GLY A 298 37.14 -11.45 26.30
C GLY A 298 38.27 -12.14 27.10
N LYS A 299 39.25 -11.42 27.67
CA LYS A 299 40.28 -12.01 28.55
C LYS A 299 40.61 -11.13 29.75
N LYS A 300 40.52 -11.75 30.94
CA LYS A 300 40.58 -11.17 32.32
C LYS A 300 39.21 -10.58 32.75
N GLU A 301 38.62 -10.93 33.89
CA GLU A 301 39.11 -11.60 35.12
C GLU A 301 38.24 -12.78 35.61
N LEU A 302 38.88 -13.69 36.36
CA LEU A 302 38.26 -14.69 37.24
C LEU A 302 37.94 -14.04 38.59
N ILE A 303 36.67 -13.93 38.99
CA ILE A 303 36.26 -14.03 40.41
C ILE A 303 35.02 -14.91 40.48
N ARG A 304 34.99 -15.76 41.50
CA ARG A 304 34.02 -16.83 41.77
C ARG A 304 32.95 -16.36 42.77
N ASP A 305 31.88 -17.15 42.88
CA ASP A 305 30.95 -17.28 44.00
C ASP A 305 29.58 -16.54 43.94
N ASN A 306 28.58 -17.34 43.54
CA ASN A 306 27.20 -17.45 44.04
C ASN A 306 26.22 -16.26 44.04
N PHE A 307 25.10 -16.45 43.31
CA PHE A 307 23.80 -16.76 43.94
C PHE A 307 22.88 -17.56 42.99
N ASN A 308 22.15 -18.55 43.53
CA ASN A 308 20.95 -19.22 42.99
C ASN A 308 19.92 -18.19 42.41
N GLU A 309 18.96 -18.47 41.51
CA GLU A 309 18.36 -19.67 40.88
C GLU A 309 17.45 -19.20 39.69
N GLN A 310 16.70 -19.94 38.86
CA GLN A 310 16.34 -21.37 38.68
C GLN A 310 15.76 -21.56 37.23
N ASN A 311 15.97 -22.71 36.58
CA ASN A 311 15.38 -23.22 35.31
C ASN A 311 15.69 -22.42 34.00
N ASP A 312 16.27 -22.98 32.94
CA ASP A 312 15.86 -24.14 32.07
C ASP A 312 14.67 -23.75 31.16
N ASP A 313 14.66 -23.88 29.81
CA ASP A 313 15.51 -24.64 28.87
C ASP A 313 15.80 -23.88 27.56
N VAL A 314 16.84 -24.31 26.82
CA VAL A 314 17.02 -24.07 25.39
C VAL A 314 17.24 -25.40 24.66
N PRO A 315 16.50 -25.65 23.58
CA PRO A 315 17.08 -26.35 22.43
C PRO A 315 17.12 -25.45 21.19
N LEU A 316 18.31 -25.28 20.64
CA LEU A 316 18.49 -24.99 19.22
C LEU A 316 18.22 -26.29 18.46
N ASP A 317 17.41 -26.24 17.41
CA ASP A 317 17.51 -27.22 16.33
C ASP A 317 17.64 -26.47 15.00
N ALA A 318 18.50 -27.00 14.14
CA ALA A 318 18.90 -26.37 12.90
C ALA A 318 18.74 -27.37 11.74
N ASP A 319 17.87 -27.03 10.79
CA ASP A 319 17.79 -27.74 9.50
C ASP A 319 18.04 -26.75 8.36
N TYR A 320 19.31 -26.66 7.97
CA TYR A 320 19.74 -26.11 6.68
C TYR A 320 20.28 -27.23 5.80
N GLU A 321 19.39 -28.11 5.33
CA GLU A 321 19.71 -28.98 4.20
C GLU A 321 19.64 -28.19 2.88
N SER A 322 20.80 -27.75 2.39
CA SER A 322 20.96 -27.30 0.99
C SER A 322 22.16 -27.98 0.35
N VAL A 323 22.00 -29.27 0.03
CA VAL A 323 23.03 -30.06 -0.63
C VAL A 323 22.72 -30.27 -2.12
N ASN A 324 23.68 -29.80 -2.92
CA ASN A 324 24.01 -30.22 -4.28
C ASN A 324 23.13 -29.75 -5.47
N ARG A 325 23.72 -28.87 -6.30
CA ARG A 325 23.90 -29.16 -7.74
C ARG A 325 25.09 -28.38 -8.33
N ASN A 326 26.10 -29.16 -8.73
CA ASN A 326 27.03 -28.96 -9.85
C ASN A 326 27.80 -27.63 -9.96
N MET A 327 29.12 -27.70 -9.76
CA MET A 327 30.06 -27.16 -10.74
C MET A 327 31.34 -28.01 -10.79
N GLU A 328 31.81 -28.29 -12.01
CA GLU A 328 32.92 -29.21 -12.27
C GLU A 328 34.30 -28.56 -12.09
N ASN A 329 35.30 -29.44 -11.98
CA ASN A 329 36.67 -29.29 -12.45
C ASN A 329 37.69 -28.56 -11.54
N GLY A 330 38.62 -29.37 -10.98
CA GLY A 330 39.78 -28.95 -10.18
C GLY A 330 40.48 -30.18 -9.62
N GLY A 331 41.45 -30.73 -10.35
CA GLY A 331 42.00 -32.06 -10.08
C GLY A 331 43.15 -32.14 -9.06
N TYR A 332 43.62 -33.39 -8.88
CA TYR A 332 44.79 -33.84 -8.11
C TYR A 332 44.61 -33.82 -6.56
N ASN A 333 45.14 -34.77 -5.78
CA ASN A 333 46.07 -35.84 -6.11
C ASN A 333 45.86 -37.12 -5.26
N ILE A 334 46.41 -38.24 -5.72
CA ILE A 334 46.24 -39.60 -5.16
C ILE A 334 47.15 -39.85 -3.95
N THR A 335 46.69 -40.64 -2.98
CA THR A 335 47.57 -41.60 -2.29
C THR A 335 46.85 -42.94 -2.06
N TYR A 336 47.36 -44.01 -2.66
CA TYR A 336 46.93 -45.38 -2.35
C TYR A 336 47.47 -45.80 -0.98
N ASN A 337 46.73 -46.64 -0.26
CA ASN A 337 47.37 -47.65 0.58
C ASN A 337 46.68 -49.01 0.38
N SER A 338 47.49 -50.03 0.17
CA SER A 338 47.08 -51.39 -0.19
C SER A 338 46.97 -52.29 1.03
N ASN A 339 45.95 -53.16 1.05
CA ASN A 339 45.93 -54.54 1.56
C ASN A 339 44.45 -55.01 1.42
N TRP A 340 44.05 -55.91 0.52
CA TRP A 340 44.43 -57.33 0.35
C TRP A 340 44.40 -58.11 1.69
N ASN A 341 43.69 -59.24 1.85
CA ASN A 341 42.66 -59.88 1.01
C ASN A 341 41.82 -60.86 1.90
N PRO A 342 41.12 -61.94 1.44
CA PRO A 342 39.78 -62.21 1.95
C PRO A 342 39.61 -63.57 2.65
N SER A 343 38.41 -63.82 3.17
CA SER A 343 37.70 -65.11 3.08
C SER A 343 36.20 -64.85 3.27
#